data_AF-A0A2C6KI17-F1
#
_entry.id   AF-A0A2C6KI17-F1
#
_cell.length_a   1.000
_cell.length_b   1.000
_cell.length_c   1.000
_cell.angle_alpha   90.00
_cell.angle_beta   90.00
_cell.angle_gamma   90.00
#
_symmetry.space_group_name_H-M   'P 1'
#
loop_
_entity.id
_entity.type
_entity.pdbx_description
1 polymer ?
#
loop_
_entity_poly.entity_id
_entity_poly.type
_entity_poly.pdbx_seq_one_letter_code
_entity_poly.pdbx_strand_id
1 'polypeptide(L)'
;MCRYEWLDPSVKKTEWTREEEEKLLHLAKLFPTQWRTIAPIVGRTAHQCLEHYEKLLDQAQGIDDEEEGKPKKALVPTNARRAGLRGSTKGTRLEDPRRLRPGEIDPHPETKPSRADAIDMHDDEKEMLQEARARLANTRGKKAKRKAREKQLEEARRLASLQKRREMKAAGLITSLRGPRPRRGELDYGVDIPFEEKPPQGFHAVGADETPEGNLNFANI
;
A
#
# COMPACT_ATOMS: atom_id res chain seq x y z
N MET A 1 -1.05 -0.34 17.15
CA MET A 1 -1.03 0.94 16.42
C MET A 1 -1.77 0.82 15.10
N CYS A 2 -1.25 0.17 14.04
CA CYS A 2 -1.89 0.19 12.71
C CYS A 2 -3.39 -0.23 12.66
N ARG A 3 -3.86 -1.12 13.56
CA ARG A 3 -5.29 -1.49 13.62
C ARG A 3 -6.20 -0.34 14.09
N TYR A 4 -5.69 0.52 14.96
CA TYR A 4 -6.41 1.64 15.53
C TYR A 4 -6.11 2.96 14.79
N GLU A 5 -4.96 3.07 14.12
CA GLU A 5 -4.57 4.18 13.21
C GLU A 5 -5.14 4.04 11.80
N TRP A 6 -6.02 3.06 11.55
CA TRP A 6 -6.62 2.91 10.23
C TRP A 6 -7.54 4.10 9.92
N LEU A 7 -7.20 4.84 8.87
CA LEU A 7 -7.95 6.02 8.43
C LEU A 7 -9.22 5.58 7.69
N ASP A 8 -10.33 5.55 8.42
CA ASP A 8 -11.65 5.29 7.85
C ASP A 8 -12.19 6.54 7.13
N PRO A 9 -12.49 6.49 5.81
CA PRO A 9 -13.05 7.61 5.07
C PRO A 9 -14.42 8.08 5.54
N SER A 10 -15.17 7.25 6.26
CA SER A 10 -16.49 7.60 6.80
C SER A 10 -16.42 8.57 7.98
N VAL A 11 -15.25 8.68 8.63
CA VAL A 11 -15.03 9.59 9.75
C VAL A 11 -14.93 11.02 9.22
N LYS A 12 -15.95 11.82 9.52
CA LYS A 12 -15.95 13.24 9.18
C LYS A 12 -14.85 13.97 9.96
N LYS A 13 -14.04 14.77 9.26
CA LYS A 13 -13.02 15.68 9.82
C LYS A 13 -13.37 17.16 9.61
N THR A 14 -14.58 17.45 9.15
CA THR A 14 -15.11 18.81 8.98
C THR A 14 -15.43 19.44 10.34
N GLU A 15 -15.67 20.74 10.36
CA GLU A 15 -16.15 21.45 11.55
C GLU A 15 -17.47 20.83 12.08
N TRP A 16 -17.74 21.05 13.37
CA TRP A 16 -18.96 20.58 14.01
C TRP A 16 -20.14 21.45 13.58
N THR A 17 -21.23 20.81 13.18
CA THR A 17 -22.48 21.52 12.90
C THR A 17 -23.31 21.59 14.16
N ARG A 18 -24.13 22.64 14.29
CA ARG A 18 -25.01 22.82 15.46
C ARG A 18 -25.94 21.62 15.69
N GLU A 19 -26.44 20.99 14.63
CA GLU A 19 -27.26 19.77 14.72
C GLU A 19 -26.48 18.58 15.29
N GLU A 20 -25.20 18.41 14.89
CA GLU A 20 -24.31 17.39 15.44
C GLU A 20 -24.03 17.63 16.93
N GLU A 21 -23.86 18.90 17.33
CA GLU A 21 -23.64 19.29 18.74
C GLU A 21 -24.88 19.06 19.60
N GLU A 22 -26.05 19.50 19.17
CA GLU A 22 -27.30 19.29 19.90
C GLU A 22 -27.57 17.78 20.10
N LYS A 23 -27.31 16.97 19.08
CA LYS A 23 -27.40 15.51 19.15
C LYS A 23 -26.37 14.92 20.13
N LEU A 24 -25.13 15.43 20.11
CA LEU A 24 -24.07 15.01 21.02
C LEU A 24 -24.45 15.29 22.48
N LEU A 25 -24.91 16.51 22.80
CA LEU A 25 -25.34 16.87 24.16
C LEU A 25 -26.52 16.01 24.63
N HIS A 26 -27.51 15.79 23.76
CA HIS A 26 -28.67 14.96 24.09
C HIS A 26 -28.26 13.52 24.42
N LEU A 27 -27.41 12.91 23.58
CA LEU A 27 -26.95 11.54 23.79
C LEU A 27 -26.01 11.42 25.00
N ALA A 28 -25.15 12.40 25.26
CA ALA A 28 -24.29 12.44 26.43
C ALA A 28 -25.10 12.53 27.74
N LYS A 29 -26.27 13.18 27.70
CA LYS A 29 -27.20 13.25 28.83
C LYS A 29 -27.91 11.92 29.08
N LEU A 30 -28.26 11.18 28.03
CA LEU A 30 -28.94 9.89 28.12
C LEU A 30 -27.99 8.72 28.47
N PHE A 31 -26.79 8.72 27.87
CA PHE A 31 -25.77 7.70 28.06
C PHE A 31 -24.50 8.33 28.65
N PRO A 32 -24.41 8.48 29.98
CA PRO A 32 -23.25 9.12 30.59
C PRO A 32 -21.98 8.31 30.29
N THR A 33 -20.93 9.00 29.82
CA THR A 33 -19.57 8.48 29.56
C THR A 33 -19.45 7.28 28.60
N GLN A 34 -20.50 6.96 27.82
CA GLN A 34 -20.49 5.85 26.86
C GLN A 34 -20.14 6.30 25.43
N TRP A 35 -18.98 6.92 25.25
CA TRP A 35 -18.57 7.52 23.96
C TRP A 35 -18.49 6.54 22.79
N ARG A 36 -18.15 5.28 23.04
CA ARG A 36 -18.13 4.23 22.00
C ARG A 36 -19.51 3.91 21.43
N THR A 37 -20.56 4.11 22.22
CA THR A 37 -21.96 3.91 21.81
C THR A 37 -22.52 5.14 21.11
N ILE A 38 -22.12 6.33 21.56
CA ILE A 38 -22.58 7.62 21.00
C ILE A 38 -21.95 7.87 19.62
N ALA A 39 -20.67 7.54 19.45
CA ALA A 39 -19.87 7.84 18.27
C ALA A 39 -20.49 7.37 16.93
N PRO A 40 -20.95 6.12 16.78
CA PRO A 40 -21.59 5.68 15.53
C PRO A 40 -22.91 6.41 15.22
N ILE A 41 -23.62 6.89 16.25
CA ILE A 41 -24.90 7.61 16.09
C ILE A 41 -24.68 9.04 15.62
N VAL A 42 -23.60 9.69 16.07
CA VAL A 42 -23.19 11.04 15.67
C VAL A 42 -22.42 11.02 14.33
N GLY A 43 -21.78 9.90 13.98
CA GLY A 43 -20.98 9.75 12.75
C GLY A 43 -19.57 10.34 12.87
N ARG A 44 -19.02 10.36 14.09
CA ARG A 44 -17.66 10.84 14.45
C ARG A 44 -16.97 9.78 15.29
N THR A 45 -15.66 9.91 15.54
CA THR A 45 -14.99 8.97 16.46
C THR A 45 -15.34 9.24 17.92
N ALA A 46 -15.24 8.21 18.78
CA ALA A 46 -15.50 8.34 20.22
C ALA A 46 -14.60 9.38 20.89
N HIS A 47 -13.36 9.49 20.43
CA HIS A 47 -12.42 10.50 20.93
C HIS A 47 -12.81 11.91 20.48
N GLN A 48 -13.17 12.12 19.21
CA GLN A 48 -13.68 13.41 18.73
C GLN A 48 -14.92 13.86 19.51
N CYS A 49 -15.84 12.94 19.81
CA CYS A 49 -17.04 13.23 20.59
C CYS A 49 -16.71 13.66 22.02
N LEU A 50 -15.77 12.97 22.68
CA LEU A 50 -15.30 13.30 24.02
C LEU A 50 -14.63 14.68 24.04
N GLU A 51 -13.63 14.91 23.18
CA GLU A 51 -12.90 16.18 23.14
C GLU A 51 -13.82 17.36 22.83
N HIS A 52 -14.78 17.19 21.92
CA HIS A 52 -15.72 18.26 21.58
C HIS A 52 -16.72 18.54 22.70
N TYR A 53 -17.21 17.50 23.38
CA TYR A 53 -18.08 17.66 24.54
C TYR A 53 -17.37 18.40 25.68
N GLU A 54 -16.10 18.09 25.96
CA GLU A 54 -15.30 18.81 26.95
C GLU A 54 -15.13 20.29 26.58
N LYS A 55 -14.84 20.59 25.31
CA LYS A 55 -14.75 21.99 24.82
C LYS A 55 -16.07 22.75 25.01
N LEU A 56 -17.21 22.12 24.72
CA LEU A 56 -18.53 22.75 24.91
C LEU A 56 -18.83 23.02 26.39
N LEU A 57 -18.36 22.16 27.30
CA LEU A 57 -18.46 22.39 28.74
C LEU A 57 -17.56 23.53 29.21
N ASP A 58 -16.32 23.59 28.73
CA ASP A 58 -15.36 24.65 29.08
C ASP A 58 -15.85 26.02 28.54
N GLN A 59 -16.42 26.06 27.32
CA GLN A 59 -17.11 27.22 26.73
C GLN A 59 -18.26 27.71 27.61
N ALA A 60 -19.12 26.80 28.06
CA ALA A 60 -20.24 27.14 28.94
C ALA A 60 -19.81 27.61 30.33
N GLN A 61 -18.63 27.19 30.80
CA GLN A 61 -18.02 27.62 32.07
C GLN A 61 -17.25 28.94 31.95
N GLY A 62 -17.10 29.51 30.74
CA GLY A 62 -16.44 30.79 30.50
C GLY A 62 -14.91 30.74 30.64
N ILE A 63 -14.29 29.61 30.29
CA ILE A 63 -12.84 29.40 30.42
C ILE A 63 -12.04 29.96 29.21
N ASP A 64 -12.68 30.62 28.25
CA ASP A 64 -12.16 30.78 26.89
C ASP A 64 -11.61 32.16 26.45
N ASP A 65 -11.45 33.16 27.33
CA ASP A 65 -11.10 34.52 26.86
C ASP A 65 -9.59 34.83 26.67
N GLU A 66 -8.65 33.88 26.71
CA GLU A 66 -7.20 34.22 26.76
C GLU A 66 -6.24 33.45 25.81
N GLU A 67 -6.68 32.65 24.83
CA GLU A 67 -5.73 31.77 24.09
C GLU A 67 -5.90 31.63 22.56
N GLU A 68 -6.43 32.64 21.87
CA GLU A 68 -6.31 32.75 20.40
C GLU A 68 -5.36 33.91 20.06
N GLY A 69 -4.02 33.71 20.14
CA GLY A 69 -3.12 34.71 19.56
C GLY A 69 -1.66 34.87 20.01
N LYS A 70 -1.01 33.96 20.74
CA LYS A 70 0.42 34.14 21.07
C LYS A 70 1.33 32.97 20.66
N PRO A 71 2.38 33.22 19.85
CA PRO A 71 3.28 32.17 19.39
C PRO A 71 4.08 31.58 20.56
N LYS A 72 4.22 30.26 20.57
CA LYS A 72 4.98 29.46 21.54
C LYS A 72 6.47 29.84 21.48
N LYS A 73 6.89 30.91 22.16
CA LYS A 73 8.31 31.18 22.38
C LYS A 73 8.81 30.32 23.53
N ALA A 74 9.81 29.50 23.24
CA ALA A 74 10.58 28.72 24.19
C ALA A 74 11.04 29.61 25.36
N LEU A 75 10.68 29.23 26.58
CA LEU A 75 11.13 29.88 27.80
C LEU A 75 11.95 28.87 28.62
N VAL A 76 13.26 29.07 28.59
CA VAL A 76 14.23 28.48 29.53
C VAL A 76 13.99 29.10 30.91
N PRO A 77 13.98 28.35 32.03
CA PRO A 77 13.70 28.95 33.32
C PRO A 77 14.98 29.54 33.92
N THR A 78 14.98 30.85 34.21
CA THR A 78 15.94 31.46 35.14
C THR A 78 15.21 31.83 36.42
N ASN A 79 15.83 31.43 37.54
CA ASN A 79 15.34 31.63 38.90
C ASN A 79 15.40 33.11 39.30
N ALA A 80 14.28 33.68 39.76
CA ALA A 80 14.28 34.85 40.63
C ALA A 80 13.09 34.80 41.61
N ARG A 81 13.41 35.05 42.88
CA ARG A 81 12.54 34.90 44.05
C ARG A 81 11.61 36.12 44.24
N ARG A 82 10.48 35.86 44.93
CA ARG A 82 9.99 36.48 46.20
C ARG A 82 8.62 37.19 46.18
N ALA A 83 7.76 36.68 47.07
CA ALA A 83 6.78 37.32 47.99
C ALA A 83 5.44 37.91 47.48
N GLY A 84 4.35 37.51 48.15
CA GLY A 84 3.17 38.38 48.38
C GLY A 84 1.79 37.73 48.29
N LEU A 85 1.21 37.40 49.45
CA LEU A 85 -0.17 37.06 49.83
C LEU A 85 -1.37 37.34 48.88
N ARG A 86 -2.34 36.39 48.96
CA ARG A 86 -3.82 36.51 49.05
C ARG A 86 -4.64 36.06 47.82
N GLY A 87 -5.26 34.88 47.97
CA GLY A 87 -6.67 34.63 47.62
C GLY A 87 -7.07 34.53 46.14
N SER A 88 -6.84 33.38 45.52
CA SER A 88 -7.80 32.62 44.70
C SER A 88 -7.04 31.46 44.06
N THR A 89 -7.45 30.23 44.33
CA THR A 89 -6.85 29.01 43.75
C THR A 89 -7.21 28.90 42.27
N LYS A 90 -6.71 29.81 41.42
CA LYS A 90 -6.49 29.51 40.01
C LYS A 90 -5.26 28.63 39.97
N GLY A 91 -5.47 27.30 40.00
CA GLY A 91 -4.41 26.34 39.74
C GLY A 91 -3.66 26.80 38.49
N THR A 92 -2.35 26.93 38.59
CA THR A 92 -1.52 27.30 37.45
C THR A 92 -1.87 26.36 36.29
N ARG A 93 -2.00 26.86 35.07
CA ARG A 93 -2.32 26.10 33.84
C ARG A 93 -1.43 24.86 33.59
N LEU A 94 -0.32 24.75 34.32
CA LEU A 94 0.62 23.63 34.37
C LEU A 94 0.13 22.46 35.26
N GLU A 95 -0.90 22.66 36.06
CA GLU A 95 -1.45 21.72 37.03
C GLU A 95 -2.91 21.36 36.70
N ASP A 96 -3.29 21.45 35.43
CA ASP A 96 -4.55 20.88 34.95
C ASP A 96 -4.36 19.37 34.76
N PRO A 97 -5.02 18.49 35.55
CA PRO A 97 -4.87 17.04 35.44
C PRO A 97 -5.22 16.47 34.06
N ARG A 98 -5.91 17.24 33.22
CA ARG A 98 -6.28 16.86 31.85
C ARG A 98 -5.13 17.04 30.85
N ARG A 99 -4.11 17.85 31.17
CA ARG A 99 -2.98 18.11 30.26
C ARG A 99 -1.81 17.20 30.60
N LEU A 100 -1.27 16.55 29.57
CA LEU A 100 -0.06 15.74 29.70
C LEU A 100 1.09 16.58 30.27
N ARG A 101 1.73 16.05 31.30
CA ARG A 101 2.90 16.68 31.89
C ARG A 101 4.09 16.56 30.93
N PRO A 102 5.00 17.53 30.90
CA PRO A 102 6.21 17.43 30.09
C PRO A 102 6.98 16.14 30.41
N GLY A 103 7.15 15.27 29.41
CA GLY A 103 7.81 13.96 29.54
C GLY A 103 6.87 12.75 29.66
N GLU A 104 5.55 12.96 29.77
CA GLU A 104 4.56 11.88 29.78
C GLU A 104 4.20 11.47 28.34
N ILE A 105 4.24 10.17 28.05
CA ILE A 105 3.83 9.62 26.75
C ILE A 105 2.31 9.72 26.67
N ASP A 106 1.80 10.25 25.55
CA ASP A 106 0.37 10.31 25.30
C ASP A 106 -0.25 8.89 25.25
N PRO A 107 -1.29 8.60 26.06
CA PRO A 107 -2.02 7.34 25.99
C PRO A 107 -2.73 7.10 24.65
N HIS A 108 -3.05 8.16 23.90
CA HIS A 108 -3.79 8.09 22.64
C HIS A 108 -3.10 8.87 21.50
N PRO A 109 -1.90 8.44 21.05
CA PRO A 109 -1.19 9.14 19.98
C PRO A 109 -1.88 9.02 18.61
N GLU A 110 -2.71 7.99 18.44
CA GLU A 110 -3.38 7.61 17.19
C GLU A 110 -4.47 8.60 16.77
N THR A 111 -4.94 9.45 17.69
CA THR A 111 -5.99 10.45 17.43
C THR A 111 -5.44 11.77 16.91
N LYS A 112 -4.11 11.95 17.01
CA LYS A 112 -3.44 13.18 16.59
C LYS A 112 -3.20 13.19 15.08
N PRO A 113 -3.21 14.38 14.44
CA PRO A 113 -2.80 14.52 13.05
C PRO A 113 -1.36 14.01 12.84
N SER A 114 -1.15 13.33 11.72
CA SER A 114 0.19 12.89 11.30
C SER A 114 1.13 14.08 11.14
N ARG A 115 2.39 13.89 11.51
CA ARG A 115 3.44 14.88 11.26
C ARG A 115 3.71 14.96 9.76
N ALA A 116 4.03 16.16 9.27
CA ALA A 116 4.48 16.34 7.90
C ALA A 116 5.87 15.70 7.73
N ASP A 117 6.13 15.17 6.53
CA ASP A 117 7.41 14.55 6.20
C ASP A 117 8.55 15.59 6.25
N ALA A 118 9.74 15.14 6.66
CA ALA A 118 10.93 15.97 6.60
C ALA A 118 11.41 16.15 5.14
N ILE A 119 11.95 17.32 4.80
CA ILE A 119 12.47 17.60 3.45
C ILE A 119 13.57 16.61 3.07
N ASP A 120 14.48 16.34 4.02
CA ASP A 120 15.46 15.27 3.89
C ASP A 120 15.03 14.10 4.77
N MET A 121 14.28 13.17 4.17
CA MET A 121 13.86 11.93 4.85
C MET A 121 15.10 11.09 5.18
N HIS A 122 15.09 10.47 6.36
CA HIS A 122 16.16 9.55 6.75
C HIS A 122 16.17 8.31 5.85
N ASP A 123 17.32 7.63 5.80
CA ASP A 123 17.49 6.45 4.95
C ASP A 123 16.50 5.33 5.31
N ASP A 124 16.20 5.14 6.60
CA ASP A 124 15.22 4.16 7.08
C ASP A 124 13.82 4.39 6.50
N GLU A 125 13.37 5.65 6.40
CA GLU A 125 12.06 6.01 5.84
C GLU A 125 12.03 5.80 4.33
N LYS A 126 13.12 6.17 3.65
CA LYS A 126 13.30 5.94 2.21
C LYS A 126 13.28 4.44 1.90
N GLU A 127 13.99 3.62 2.68
CA GLU A 127 14.03 2.17 2.51
C GLU A 127 12.66 1.54 2.76
N MET A 128 11.96 1.97 3.82
CA MET A 128 10.59 1.52 4.13
C MET A 128 9.62 1.79 2.97
N LEU A 129 9.67 2.98 2.37
CA LEU A 129 8.84 3.34 1.23
C LEU A 129 9.17 2.51 -0.02
N GLN A 130 10.45 2.25 -0.27
CA GLN A 130 10.90 1.40 -1.38
C GLN A 130 10.43 -0.04 -1.19
N GLU A 131 10.52 -0.57 0.03
CA GLU A 131 10.02 -1.90 0.36
C GLU A 131 8.51 -1.99 0.15
N ALA A 132 7.74 -1.00 0.65
CA ALA A 132 6.30 -0.95 0.48
C ALA A 132 5.90 -0.95 -1.01
N ARG A 133 6.57 -0.12 -1.84
CA ARG A 133 6.37 -0.08 -3.29
C ARG A 133 6.67 -1.44 -3.94
N ALA A 134 7.79 -2.06 -3.58
CA ALA A 134 8.18 -3.36 -4.11
C ALA A 134 7.18 -4.46 -3.72
N ARG A 135 6.68 -4.46 -2.48
CA ARG A 135 5.69 -5.44 -2.00
C ARG A 135 4.35 -5.28 -2.72
N LEU A 136 3.85 -4.06 -2.89
CA LEU A 136 2.59 -3.78 -3.60
C LEU A 136 2.66 -4.17 -5.08
N ALA A 137 3.78 -3.92 -5.75
CA ALA A 137 3.95 -4.29 -7.16
C ALA A 137 4.08 -5.81 -7.38
N ASN A 138 4.52 -6.55 -6.37
CA ASN A 138 4.80 -7.98 -6.48
C ASN A 138 3.54 -8.85 -6.30
N THR A 139 2.85 -9.15 -7.40
CA THR A 139 1.69 -10.07 -7.39
C THR A 139 2.06 -11.53 -7.69
N ARG A 140 3.28 -11.79 -8.17
CA ARG A 140 3.73 -13.12 -8.63
C ARG A 140 4.38 -13.93 -7.51
N GLY A 141 3.87 -15.14 -7.28
CA GLY A 141 4.44 -16.10 -6.33
C GLY A 141 5.77 -16.72 -6.78
N LYS A 142 6.41 -17.49 -5.88
CA LYS A 142 7.73 -18.12 -6.09
C LYS A 142 7.81 -18.99 -7.35
N LYS A 143 6.79 -19.81 -7.62
CA LYS A 143 6.75 -20.71 -8.79
C LYS A 143 6.69 -19.94 -10.11
N ALA A 144 5.87 -18.89 -10.17
CA ALA A 144 5.77 -18.04 -11.36
C ALA A 144 7.09 -17.31 -11.65
N LYS A 145 7.75 -16.77 -10.61
CA LYS A 145 9.07 -16.13 -10.74
C LYS A 145 10.14 -17.12 -11.21
N ARG A 146 10.17 -18.33 -10.65
CA ARG A 146 11.11 -19.39 -11.06
C ARG A 146 10.90 -19.79 -12.52
N LYS A 147 9.67 -20.05 -12.93
CA LYS A 147 9.32 -20.43 -14.30
C LYS A 147 9.66 -19.33 -15.31
N ALA A 148 9.49 -18.05 -14.95
CA ALA A 148 9.89 -16.93 -15.81
C ALA A 148 11.41 -16.87 -16.03
N ARG A 149 12.20 -17.04 -14.97
CA ARG A 149 13.67 -17.10 -15.09
C ARG A 149 14.14 -18.33 -15.87
N GLU A 150 13.51 -19.48 -15.66
CA GLU A 150 13.81 -20.71 -16.41
C GLU A 150 13.56 -20.53 -17.91
N LYS A 151 12.43 -19.92 -18.28
CA LYS A 151 12.11 -19.57 -19.67
C LYS A 151 13.17 -18.65 -20.30
N GLN A 152 13.59 -17.60 -19.59
CA GLN A 152 14.64 -16.69 -20.07
C GLN A 152 15.98 -17.40 -20.26
N LEU A 153 16.35 -18.28 -19.33
CA LEU A 153 17.57 -19.08 -19.44
C LEU A 153 17.50 -20.09 -20.59
N GLU A 154 16.33 -20.67 -20.85
CA GLU A 154 16.09 -21.58 -21.97
C GLU A 154 16.20 -20.85 -23.32
N GLU A 155 15.61 -19.66 -23.44
CA GLU A 155 15.75 -18.80 -24.62
C GLU A 155 17.21 -18.41 -24.87
N ALA A 156 17.93 -17.99 -23.82
CA ALA A 156 19.35 -17.67 -23.91
C ALA A 156 20.20 -18.88 -24.35
N ARG A 157 19.93 -20.07 -23.80
CA ARG A 157 20.59 -21.32 -24.22
C ARG A 157 20.29 -21.65 -25.68
N ARG A 158 19.04 -21.50 -26.11
CA ARG A 158 18.62 -21.72 -27.50
C ARG A 158 19.39 -20.80 -28.44
N LEU A 159 19.44 -19.49 -28.15
CA LEU A 159 20.17 -18.51 -28.97
C LEU A 159 21.67 -18.83 -29.05
N ALA A 160 22.31 -19.14 -27.93
CA ALA A 160 23.73 -19.51 -27.91
C ALA A 160 24.02 -20.79 -28.72
N SER A 161 23.15 -21.81 -28.60
CA SER A 161 23.27 -23.05 -29.38
C SER A 161 23.09 -22.81 -30.89
N LEU A 162 22.18 -21.90 -31.26
CA LEU A 162 21.94 -21.53 -32.65
C LEU A 162 23.10 -20.74 -33.22
N GLN A 163 23.66 -19.80 -32.46
CA GLN A 163 24.85 -19.05 -32.85
C GLN A 163 26.02 -20.01 -33.12
N LYS A 164 26.32 -20.91 -32.17
CA LYS A 164 27.37 -21.93 -32.35
C LYS A 164 27.12 -22.80 -33.58
N ARG A 165 25.87 -23.20 -33.82
CA ARG A 165 25.50 -23.99 -35.01
C ARG A 165 25.70 -23.20 -36.30
N ARG A 166 25.34 -21.91 -36.33
CA ARG A 166 25.56 -21.02 -37.48
C ARG A 166 27.05 -20.87 -37.78
N GLU A 167 27.86 -20.65 -36.75
CA GLU A 167 29.33 -20.53 -36.89
C GLU A 167 29.95 -21.83 -37.41
N MET A 168 29.57 -22.99 -36.86
CA MET A 168 30.05 -24.29 -37.34
C MET A 168 29.62 -24.57 -38.79
N LYS A 169 28.37 -24.23 -39.15
CA LYS A 169 27.86 -24.38 -40.52
C LYS A 169 28.57 -23.43 -41.49
N ALA A 170 28.82 -22.18 -41.09
CA ALA A 170 29.56 -21.20 -41.89
C ALA A 170 31.02 -21.63 -42.10
N ALA A 171 31.63 -22.28 -41.10
CA ALA A 171 32.95 -22.90 -41.21
C ALA A 171 32.96 -24.21 -42.03
N GLY A 172 31.81 -24.64 -42.58
CA GLY A 172 31.71 -25.86 -43.39
C GLY A 172 31.76 -27.17 -42.60
N LEU A 173 31.70 -27.13 -41.27
CA LEU A 173 31.71 -28.33 -40.44
C LEU A 173 30.31 -28.96 -40.40
N ILE A 174 30.13 -30.08 -41.10
CA ILE A 174 28.91 -30.89 -41.09
C ILE A 174 28.78 -31.60 -39.74
N THR A 175 28.29 -30.87 -38.74
CA THR A 175 27.89 -31.46 -37.47
C THR A 175 26.43 -31.88 -37.57
N SER A 176 26.18 -33.18 -37.69
CA SER A 176 24.84 -33.75 -37.52
C SER A 176 24.47 -33.69 -36.03
N LEU A 177 24.19 -32.49 -35.53
CA LEU A 177 23.69 -32.30 -34.17
C LEU A 177 22.25 -32.82 -34.14
N ARG A 178 22.10 -34.10 -33.80
CA ARG A 178 20.80 -34.73 -33.55
C ARG A 178 20.06 -33.86 -32.53
N GLY A 179 18.83 -33.48 -32.85
CA GLY A 179 17.97 -32.70 -31.97
C GLY A 179 17.76 -33.40 -30.62
N PRO A 180 17.15 -32.70 -29.64
CA PRO A 180 16.72 -33.34 -28.41
C PRO A 180 15.86 -34.55 -28.79
N ARG A 181 16.19 -35.74 -28.27
CA ARG A 181 15.33 -36.90 -28.48
C ARG A 181 14.03 -36.65 -27.72
N PRO A 182 12.85 -36.86 -28.34
CA PRO A 182 11.58 -36.71 -27.65
C PRO A 182 11.55 -37.65 -26.44
N ARG A 183 10.83 -37.24 -25.39
CA ARG A 183 10.60 -38.13 -24.26
C ARG A 183 9.71 -39.29 -24.70
N ARG A 184 9.75 -40.39 -23.96
CA ARG A 184 8.92 -41.56 -24.25
C ARG A 184 7.44 -41.17 -24.24
N GLY A 185 6.76 -41.28 -25.38
CA GLY A 185 5.35 -40.89 -25.57
C GLY A 185 5.14 -39.45 -26.06
N GLU A 186 6.20 -38.70 -26.34
CA GLU A 186 6.14 -37.37 -26.94
C GLU A 186 6.31 -37.48 -28.47
N LEU A 187 5.35 -36.94 -29.23
CA LEU A 187 5.37 -36.92 -30.69
C LEU A 187 6.37 -35.86 -31.20
N ASP A 188 7.10 -36.17 -32.26
CA ASP A 188 7.95 -35.20 -32.94
C ASP A 188 7.12 -34.41 -33.96
N TYR A 189 6.64 -33.24 -33.54
CA TYR A 189 5.85 -32.33 -34.38
C TYR A 189 6.57 -31.85 -35.65
N GLY A 190 7.90 -32.05 -35.76
CA GLY A 190 8.65 -31.72 -36.98
C GLY A 190 8.60 -32.80 -38.06
N VAL A 191 8.19 -34.02 -37.70
CA VAL A 191 8.17 -35.18 -38.60
C VAL A 191 6.75 -35.74 -38.74
N ASP A 192 6.03 -35.85 -37.62
CA ASP A 192 4.71 -36.46 -37.56
C ASP A 192 3.62 -35.38 -37.49
N ILE A 193 2.49 -35.62 -38.16
CA ILE A 193 1.27 -34.81 -38.02
C ILE A 193 0.47 -35.34 -36.83
N PRO A 194 0.35 -34.61 -35.71
CA PRO A 194 -0.41 -35.08 -34.58
C PRO A 194 -1.90 -35.16 -34.92
N PHE A 195 -2.51 -36.30 -34.60
CA PHE A 195 -3.94 -36.54 -34.82
C PHE A 195 -4.40 -36.26 -36.25
N GLU A 196 -3.67 -36.80 -37.24
CA GLU A 196 -4.08 -36.72 -38.64
C GLU A 196 -5.46 -37.37 -38.85
N GLU A 197 -6.48 -36.55 -39.04
CA GLU A 197 -7.80 -36.99 -39.47
C GLU A 197 -7.89 -36.77 -40.97
N LYS A 198 -7.90 -37.88 -41.72
CA LYS A 198 -8.00 -37.81 -43.18
C LYS A 198 -9.36 -37.24 -43.56
N PRO A 199 -9.41 -36.29 -44.51
CA PRO A 199 -10.68 -35.71 -44.92
C PRO A 199 -11.62 -36.82 -45.41
N PRO A 200 -12.91 -36.79 -45.01
CA PRO A 200 -13.87 -37.78 -45.48
C PRO A 200 -13.99 -37.71 -47.00
N GLN A 201 -14.07 -38.88 -47.64
CA GLN A 201 -14.11 -38.95 -49.10
C GLN A 201 -15.39 -38.29 -49.64
N GLY A 202 -15.22 -37.24 -50.45
CA GLY A 202 -16.32 -36.49 -51.05
C GLY A 202 -16.92 -37.17 -52.29
N PHE A 203 -17.99 -36.57 -52.83
CA PHE A 203 -18.68 -37.02 -54.05
C PHE A 203 -17.86 -36.79 -55.34
N HIS A 204 -16.83 -35.94 -55.28
CA HIS A 204 -15.95 -35.62 -56.41
C HIS A 204 -14.63 -36.38 -56.30
N ALA A 205 -14.10 -36.84 -57.44
CA ALA A 205 -12.76 -37.42 -57.51
C ALA A 205 -11.72 -36.34 -57.12
N VAL A 206 -11.01 -36.57 -56.01
CA VAL A 206 -9.85 -35.76 -55.62
C VAL A 206 -8.73 -36.04 -56.63
N GLY A 207 -8.14 -34.96 -57.18
CA GLY A 207 -7.00 -35.03 -58.10
C GLY A 207 -5.71 -35.49 -57.42
N ALA A 208 -4.59 -35.47 -58.14
CA ALA A 208 -3.27 -35.73 -57.55
C ALA A 208 -2.99 -34.70 -56.44
N ASP A 209 -2.46 -35.15 -55.30
CA ASP A 209 -2.11 -34.28 -54.16
C ASP A 209 -1.16 -33.17 -54.62
N GLU A 210 -1.67 -31.94 -54.74
CA GLU A 210 -0.85 -30.76 -54.96
C GLU A 210 -0.26 -30.34 -53.61
N THR A 211 1.04 -30.53 -53.42
CA THR A 211 1.78 -29.97 -52.29
C THR A 211 2.31 -28.59 -52.69
N PRO A 212 1.63 -27.47 -52.33
CA PRO A 212 2.13 -26.15 -52.65
C PRO A 212 3.45 -25.89 -51.90
N GLU A 213 4.52 -25.63 -52.64
CA GLU A 213 5.78 -25.21 -52.05
C GLU A 213 5.64 -23.77 -51.51
N GLY A 214 5.92 -23.59 -50.21
CA GLY A 214 5.91 -22.27 -49.59
C GLY A 214 6.97 -21.36 -50.20
N ASN A 215 6.69 -20.08 -50.34
CA ASN A 215 7.65 -19.11 -50.87
C ASN A 215 8.77 -18.83 -49.84
N LEU A 216 9.92 -19.49 -50.00
CA LEU A 216 11.03 -19.47 -49.04
C LEU A 216 12.06 -18.35 -49.31
N ASN A 217 11.61 -17.09 -49.33
CA ASN A 217 12.51 -15.94 -49.44
C ASN A 217 13.14 -15.58 -48.08
N PHE A 218 14.29 -16.19 -47.75
CA PHE A 218 15.01 -15.95 -46.50
C PHE A 218 15.85 -14.66 -46.45
N ALA A 219 15.91 -13.87 -47.54
CA ALA A 219 16.77 -12.69 -47.62
C ALA A 219 16.27 -11.47 -46.81
N ASN A 220 14.99 -11.46 -46.40
CA ASN A 220 14.37 -10.38 -45.63
C ASN A 220 14.19 -10.71 -44.13
N ILE A 221 14.80 -11.80 -43.64
CA ILE A 221 14.73 -12.28 -42.25
C ILE A 221 16.09 -12.13 -41.55
#